data_AF-A0A8T7BPS8-F1
#
_entry.id   AF-A0A8T7BPS8-F1
#
_cell.length_a   1.000
_cell.length_b   1.000
_cell.length_c   1.000
_cell.angle_alpha   90.00
_cell.angle_beta   90.00
_cell.angle_gamma   90.00
#
_symmetry.space_group_name_H-M   'P 1'
#
loop_
_entity.id
_entity.type
_entity.pdbx_description
1 polymer ?
#
loop_
_entity_poly.entity_id
_entity_poly.type
_entity_poly.pdbx_seq_one_letter_code
_entity_poly.pdbx_strand_id
1 'polypeptide(L)'
;MDDVTLKLEAGDWAFLVGASGMGKTTLLKLLYKEEVPDKGKVMIGGMDTSIIHGSRLRRSMGIIFQSFRLLEKKTAYENIAYGAEVLAMPPVEVRKRTKEILELVG
;
A
#
# COMPACT_ATOMS: atom_id res chain seq x y z
N MET A 1 -0.52 21.13 -3.12
CA MET A 1 -0.20 20.49 -4.42
C MET A 1 -1.34 20.84 -5.32
N ASP A 2 -1.05 21.42 -6.48
CA ASP A 2 -2.07 22.04 -7.31
C ASP A 2 -2.00 21.44 -8.72
N ASP A 3 -3.16 21.09 -9.29
CA ASP A 3 -3.35 20.64 -10.67
C ASP A 3 -2.44 19.49 -11.15
N VAL A 4 -2.26 18.46 -10.33
CA VAL A 4 -1.50 17.26 -10.69
C VAL A 4 -2.39 16.26 -11.43
N THR A 5 -1.98 15.89 -12.66
CA THR A 5 -2.58 14.80 -13.43
C THR A 5 -1.55 13.68 -13.62
N LEU A 6 -1.92 12.47 -13.22
CA LEU A 6 -1.09 11.26 -13.37
C LEU A 6 -2.00 10.10 -13.79
N LYS A 7 -1.52 9.28 -14.71
CA LYS A 7 -2.14 8.02 -15.09
C LYS A 7 -1.06 6.95 -15.14
N LEU A 8 -1.31 5.82 -14.48
CA LEU A 8 -0.48 4.62 -14.50
C LEU A 8 -1.37 3.45 -14.91
N GLU A 9 -0.90 2.65 -15.84
CA GLU A 9 -1.56 1.44 -16.30
C GLU A 9 -1.09 0.22 -15.51
N ALA A 10 -1.84 -0.88 -15.61
CA ALA A 10 -1.45 -2.13 -14.96
C ALA A 10 -0.13 -2.66 -15.53
N GLY A 11 0.84 -2.92 -14.65
CA GLY A 11 2.18 -3.37 -15.03
C GLY A 11 3.21 -2.24 -15.19
N ASP A 12 2.79 -0.98 -15.11
CA ASP A 12 3.72 0.14 -15.15
C ASP A 12 4.66 0.14 -13.94
N TRP A 13 5.92 0.45 -14.22
CA TRP A 13 6.92 0.75 -13.20
C TRP A 13 7.32 2.23 -13.31
N ALA A 14 6.98 3.01 -12.29
CA ALA A 14 7.23 4.44 -12.26
C ALA A 14 8.06 4.86 -11.03
N PHE A 15 8.82 5.94 -11.20
CA PHE A 15 9.56 6.60 -10.13
C PHE A 15 9.04 8.02 -9.95
N LEU A 16 8.88 8.46 -8.70
CA LEU A 16 8.47 9.81 -8.36
C LEU A 16 9.65 10.55 -7.69
N VAL A 17 10.27 11.48 -8.42
CA VAL A 17 11.50 12.19 -8.01
C VAL A 17 11.24 13.69 -7.84
N GLY A 18 11.96 14.34 -6.92
CA GLY A 18 12.01 15.80 -6.78
C GLY A 18 12.61 16.24 -5.44
N ALA A 19 12.66 17.54 -5.17
CA ALA A 19 13.17 18.09 -3.90
C ALA A 19 12.34 17.67 -2.68
N SER A 20 12.96 17.62 -1.50
CA SER A 20 12.21 17.38 -0.25
C SER A 20 11.13 18.44 -0.05
N GLY A 21 9.98 18.05 0.51
CA GLY A 21 8.85 18.97 0.75
C GLY A 21 7.96 19.28 -0.46
N MET A 22 8.29 18.81 -1.66
CA MET A 22 7.48 19.05 -2.88
C MET A 22 6.12 18.31 -2.91
N GLY A 23 5.79 17.55 -1.87
CA GLY A 23 4.50 16.83 -1.79
C GLY A 23 4.52 15.39 -2.30
N LYS A 24 5.69 14.77 -2.52
CA LYS A 24 5.76 13.35 -2.92
C LYS A 24 5.03 12.41 -1.97
N THR A 25 5.26 12.58 -0.67
CA THR A 25 4.59 11.79 0.36
C THR A 25 3.09 12.04 0.36
N THR A 26 2.65 13.29 0.18
CA THR A 26 1.24 13.65 0.03
C THR A 26 0.62 12.95 -1.18
N LEU A 27 1.29 12.95 -2.34
CA LEU A 27 0.80 12.25 -3.54
C LEU A 27 0.63 10.74 -3.28
N LEU A 28 1.62 10.09 -2.67
CA LEU A 28 1.51 8.67 -2.32
C LEU A 28 0.36 8.42 -1.33
N LYS A 29 0.20 9.26 -0.32
CA LYS A 29 -0.91 9.19 0.66
C LYS A 29 -2.29 9.32 0.04
N LEU A 30 -2.42 10.12 -1.01
CA LEU A 30 -3.66 10.22 -1.79
C LEU A 30 -3.95 8.89 -2.51
N LEU A 31 -2.95 8.22 -3.08
CA LEU A 31 -3.13 6.94 -3.77
C LEU A 31 -3.68 5.85 -2.85
N TYR A 32 -3.18 5.76 -1.61
CA TYR A 32 -3.65 4.76 -0.65
C TYR A 32 -4.72 5.26 0.34
N LYS A 33 -5.31 6.42 0.04
CA LYS A 33 -6.40 7.07 0.79
C LYS A 33 -6.10 7.18 2.29
N GLU A 34 -4.88 7.58 2.62
CA GLU A 34 -4.57 8.15 3.95
C GLU A 34 -4.96 9.62 4.00
N GLU A 35 -4.80 10.32 2.89
CA GLU A 35 -5.30 11.69 2.69
C GLU A 35 -6.40 11.68 1.61
N VAL A 36 -7.26 12.71 1.63
CA VAL A 36 -8.35 12.90 0.66
C VAL A 36 -8.03 14.19 -0.11
N PRO A 37 -8.16 14.21 -1.44
CA PRO A 37 -7.90 15.43 -2.20
C PRO A 37 -8.94 16.50 -1.89
N ASP A 38 -8.50 17.75 -1.73
CA ASP A 38 -9.41 18.90 -1.57
C ASP A 38 -10.25 19.13 -2.84
N LYS A 39 -9.66 18.87 -4.01
CA LYS A 39 -10.29 18.97 -5.33
C LYS A 39 -9.77 17.88 -6.26
N GLY A 40 -10.57 17.50 -7.25
CA GLY A 40 -10.23 16.46 -8.23
C GLY A 40 -10.68 15.07 -7.78
N LYS A 41 -10.13 14.03 -8.44
CA LYS A 41 -10.50 12.63 -8.21
C LYS A 41 -9.28 11.72 -8.25
N VAL A 42 -9.30 10.69 -7.42
CA VAL A 42 -8.31 9.61 -7.42
C VAL A 42 -9.03 8.31 -7.75
N MET A 43 -8.57 7.64 -8.81
CA MET A 43 -9.12 6.37 -9.31
C MET A 43 -8.07 5.27 -9.15
N ILE A 44 -8.42 4.14 -8.54
CA ILE A 44 -7.53 2.98 -8.38
C ILE A 44 -8.27 1.72 -8.84
N GLY A 45 -7.68 0.96 -9.77
CA GLY A 45 -8.31 -0.26 -10.30
C GLY A 45 -9.68 -0.02 -10.94
N GLY A 46 -9.86 1.14 -11.59
CA GLY A 46 -11.14 1.56 -12.19
C GLY A 46 -12.19 2.07 -11.20
N MET A 47 -11.89 2.15 -9.91
CA MET A 47 -12.83 2.60 -8.88
C MET A 47 -12.49 3.99 -8.35
N ASP A 48 -13.51 4.84 -8.19
CA ASP A 48 -13.37 6.13 -7.51
C ASP A 48 -13.11 5.89 -6.02
N THR A 49 -11.95 6.35 -5.55
CA THR A 49 -11.56 6.14 -4.17
C THR A 49 -12.47 6.89 -3.19
N SER A 50 -13.17 7.96 -3.59
CA SER A 50 -14.04 8.73 -2.70
C SER A 50 -15.16 7.89 -2.09
N ILE A 51 -15.70 6.93 -2.85
CA ILE A 51 -16.81 6.06 -2.45
C ILE A 51 -16.37 4.75 -1.77
N ILE A 52 -15.07 4.49 -1.66
CA ILE A 52 -14.52 3.25 -1.06
C ILE A 52 -13.93 3.56 0.33
N HIS A 53 -14.20 2.73 1.33
CA HIS A 53 -13.49 2.82 2.61
C HIS A 53 -11.98 2.58 2.43
N GLY A 54 -11.15 3.45 3.01
CA GLY A 54 -9.69 3.36 2.86
C GLY A 54 -9.10 2.02 3.29
N SER A 55 -9.67 1.35 4.30
CA SER A 55 -9.25 0.01 4.72
C SER A 55 -9.46 -1.05 3.63
N ARG A 56 -10.57 -0.98 2.89
CA ARG A 56 -10.84 -1.90 1.77
C ARG A 56 -9.88 -1.67 0.62
N LEU A 57 -9.61 -0.41 0.29
CA LEU A 57 -8.64 -0.04 -0.74
C LEU A 57 -7.23 -0.58 -0.38
N ARG A 58 -6.76 -0.31 0.84
CA ARG A 58 -5.43 -0.73 1.30
C ARG A 58 -5.21 -2.24 1.34
N ARG A 59 -6.26 -3.06 1.47
CA ARG A 59 -6.14 -4.53 1.36
C ARG A 59 -5.79 -5.01 -0.05
N SER A 60 -5.97 -4.18 -1.07
CA SER A 60 -5.62 -4.49 -2.47
C SER A 60 -4.23 -4.01 -2.87
N MET A 61 -3.46 -3.39 -1.96
CA MET A 61 -2.17 -2.77 -2.26
C MET A 61 -1.07 -3.26 -1.30
N GLY A 62 0.11 -3.51 -1.84
CA GLY A 62 1.34 -3.59 -1.06
C GLY A 62 1.93 -2.20 -0.87
N ILE A 63 2.19 -1.79 0.38
CA ILE A 63 2.75 -0.47 0.71
C ILE A 63 3.94 -0.66 1.64
N ILE A 64 5.08 -0.09 1.25
CA ILE A 64 6.28 -0.02 2.09
C ILE A 64 6.48 1.44 2.48
N PHE A 65 6.54 1.70 3.78
CA PHE A 65 6.69 3.05 4.32
C PHE A 65 8.17 3.41 4.51
N GLN A 66 8.47 4.72 4.48
CA GLN A 66 9.83 5.22 4.73
C GLN A 66 10.35 4.86 6.13
N SER A 67 9.47 4.86 7.13
CA SER A 67 9.75 4.33 8.46
C SER A 67 9.23 2.91 8.59
N PHE A 68 10.00 2.06 9.27
CA PHE A 68 9.58 0.69 9.57
C PHE A 68 8.30 0.72 10.42
N ARG A 69 7.21 0.19 9.87
CA ARG A 69 5.95 -0.02 10.59
C ARG A 69 5.78 -1.49 10.96
N LEU A 70 6.79 -2.04 11.62
CA LEU A 70 6.72 -3.40 12.17
C LEU A 70 5.92 -3.40 13.46
N LEU A 71 5.24 -4.52 13.72
CA LEU A 71 4.68 -4.81 15.02
C LEU A 71 5.83 -5.21 15.94
N GLU A 72 6.24 -4.29 16.82
CA GLU A 72 7.47 -4.40 17.64
C GLU A 72 7.53 -5.66 18.50
N LYS A 73 6.37 -6.18 18.91
CA LYS A 73 6.25 -7.38 19.75
C LYS A 73 6.16 -8.68 18.95
N LYS A 74 6.43 -8.63 17.64
CA LYS A 74 6.34 -9.77 16.73
C LYS A 74 7.67 -10.01 16.03
N THR A 75 7.99 -11.27 15.82
CA THR A 75 9.09 -11.72 14.96
C THR A 75 8.87 -11.34 13.51
N ALA A 76 9.90 -11.48 12.66
CA ALA A 76 9.78 -11.29 11.21
C ALA A 76 8.71 -12.22 10.60
N TYR A 77 8.71 -13.50 11.01
CA TYR A 77 7.68 -14.46 10.60
C TYR A 77 6.28 -13.98 10.97
N GLU A 78 6.07 -13.54 12.21
CA GLU A 78 4.75 -13.10 12.68
C GLU A 78 4.29 -11.79 12.03
N ASN A 79 5.21 -10.88 11.69
CA ASN A 79 4.88 -9.67 10.94
C ASN A 79 4.38 -10.00 9.52
N ILE A 80 5.04 -10.94 8.83
CA ILE A 80 4.64 -11.40 7.49
C ILE A 80 3.31 -12.16 7.56
N ALA A 81 3.18 -13.11 8.49
CA ALA A 81 1.96 -13.89 8.68
C ALA A 81 0.74 -13.00 8.97
N TYR A 82 0.93 -11.95 9.78
CA TYR A 82 -0.14 -11.01 10.12
C TYR A 82 -0.79 -10.35 8.90
N GLY A 83 -0.01 -10.05 7.85
CA GLY A 83 -0.56 -9.52 6.60
C GLY A 83 -1.55 -10.48 5.93
N ALA A 84 -1.22 -11.77 5.90
CA ALA A 84 -2.09 -12.81 5.33
C ALA A 84 -3.32 -13.08 6.22
N GLU A 85 -3.17 -13.02 7.55
CA GLU A 85 -4.28 -13.16 8.51
C GLU A 85 -5.30 -12.03 8.37
N VAL A 86 -4.86 -10.78 8.17
CA VAL A 86 -5.72 -9.61 7.92
C VAL A 86 -6.56 -9.76 6.65
N LEU A 87 -6.10 -10.58 5.70
CA LEU A 87 -6.81 -10.94 4.48
C LEU A 87 -7.72 -12.17 4.66
N ALA A 88 -7.87 -12.67 5.89
CA ALA A 88 -8.68 -13.83 6.24
C ALA A 88 -8.29 -15.12 5.48
N MET A 89 -6.99 -15.30 5.18
CA MET A 89 -6.49 -16.52 4.53
C MET A 89 -6.57 -17.72 5.49
N PRO A 90 -6.79 -18.95 4.97
CA PRO A 90 -6.77 -20.16 5.79
C PRO A 90 -5.43 -20.35 6.52
N PRO A 91 -5.39 -20.87 7.76
CA PRO A 91 -4.15 -21.00 8.53
C PRO A 91 -3.05 -21.84 7.84
N VAL A 92 -3.45 -22.84 7.05
CA VAL A 92 -2.52 -23.65 6.26
C VAL A 92 -1.84 -22.81 5.18
N GLU A 93 -2.61 -21.94 4.51
CA GLU A 93 -2.10 -21.05 3.48
C GLU A 93 -1.24 -19.93 4.06
N VAL A 94 -1.61 -19.35 5.21
CA VAL A 94 -0.79 -18.37 5.93
C VAL A 94 0.59 -18.95 6.22
N ARG A 95 0.66 -20.17 6.78
CA ARG A 95 1.95 -20.83 7.08
C ARG A 95 2.78 -21.08 5.82
N LYS A 96 2.14 -21.54 4.75
CA LYS A 96 2.82 -21.79 3.47
C LYS A 96 3.39 -20.50 2.87
N ARG A 97 2.55 -19.48 2.67
CA ARG A 97 2.96 -18.19 2.09
C ARG A 97 4.01 -17.48 2.93
N THR A 98 3.89 -17.53 4.25
CA THR A 98 4.87 -16.87 5.15
C THR A 98 6.26 -17.48 4.96
N LYS A 99 6.37 -18.81 4.84
CA LYS A 99 7.65 -19.48 4.57
C LYS A 99 8.21 -19.09 3.21
N GLU A 100 7.38 -19.13 2.16
CA GLU A 100 7.79 -18.75 0.79
C GLU A 100 8.32 -17.31 0.74
N ILE A 101 7.63 -16.36 1.39
CA ILE A 101 8.08 -14.95 1.43
C ILE A 101 9.40 -14.81 2.20
N LEU A 102 9.56 -15.51 3.33
CA LEU A 102 10.80 -15.47 4.09
C LEU A 102 11.99 -16.02 3.30
N GLU A 103 11.79 -17.09 2.54
CA GLU A 103 12.82 -17.65 1.65
C GLU A 103 13.18 -16.71 0.50
N LEU A 104 12.21 -15.93 -0.01
CA LEU A 104 12.44 -14.97 -1.09
C LEU A 104 13.22 -13.72 -0.66
N VAL A 105 13.14 -13.34 0.62
CA VAL A 105 13.81 -12.13 1.16
C VAL A 105 15.05 -12.43 2.01
N GLY A 106 15.33 -13.72 2.27
CA GLY A 106 16.54 -14.22 2.92
C GLY A 106 17.64 -14.58 1.92
#